data_AF-A0AAV9QVD0-F1
#
_entry.id   AF-A0AAV9QVD0-F1
#
_cell.length_a   1.000
_cell.length_b   1.000
_cell.length_c   1.000
_cell.angle_alpha   90.00
_cell.angle_beta   90.00
_cell.angle_gamma   90.00
#
_symmetry.space_group_name_H-M   'P 1'
#
loop_
_entity.id
_entity.type
_entity.pdbx_description
1 polymer ?
#
loop_
_entity_poly.entity_id
_entity_poly.type
_entity_poly.pdbx_seq_one_letter_code
_entity_poly.pdbx_strand_id
1 'polypeptide(L)'
;MLGIPMFGDQPDNMVHMEAKGAAVTVSLNVMTAESLRDAVNTVINNKSYKENAMRLSRIHHDRPMSPRDEAVFWIEFTMRNKGAKHLRVQAHELTWYQYHSLDVLTFLSL
;
A
#
# COMPACT_ATOMS: atom_id res chain seq x y z
N MET A 1 1.33 2.87 16.46
CA MET A 1 0.53 1.69 16.09
C MET A 1 1.26 0.44 16.57
N LEU A 2 0.52 -0.60 16.96
CA LEU A 2 1.08 -1.92 17.22
C LEU A 2 0.55 -2.87 16.15
N GLY A 3 1.42 -3.52 15.40
CA GLY A 3 1.02 -4.43 14.31
C GLY A 3 1.46 -5.86 14.57
N ILE A 4 0.59 -6.81 14.20
CA ILE A 4 0.85 -8.24 14.22
C ILE A 4 0.58 -8.76 12.79
N PRO A 5 1.53 -8.60 11.86
CA PRO A 5 1.30 -8.90 10.46
C PRO A 5 1.12 -10.41 10.24
N MET A 6 0.09 -10.78 9.48
CA MET A 6 -0.26 -12.18 9.23
C MET A 6 -0.10 -12.61 7.77
N PHE A 7 -0.55 -11.79 6.83
CA PHE A 7 -0.51 -12.10 5.39
C PHE A 7 -0.71 -10.85 4.53
N GLY A 8 -0.57 -11.01 3.22
CA GLY A 8 -0.80 -9.95 2.24
C GLY A 8 0.26 -8.86 2.33
N ASP A 9 -0.17 -7.61 2.26
CA ASP A 9 0.67 -6.41 2.31
C ASP A 9 1.04 -5.97 3.72
N GLN A 10 0.51 -6.62 4.76
CA GLN A 10 0.74 -6.23 6.15
C GLN A 10 2.23 -6.20 6.55
N PRO A 11 3.08 -7.20 6.21
CA PRO A 11 4.50 -7.17 6.56
C PRO A 11 5.21 -5.92 6.00
N ASP A 12 5.00 -5.60 4.73
CA ASP A 12 5.63 -4.45 4.07
C ASP A 12 5.09 -3.12 4.62
N ASN A 13 3.78 -3.02 4.84
CA ASN A 13 3.17 -1.86 5.48
C ASN A 13 3.77 -1.59 6.87
N MET A 14 4.04 -2.64 7.64
CA MET A 14 4.66 -2.53 8.95
C MET A 14 6.10 -2.03 8.87
N VAL A 15 6.92 -2.56 7.94
CA VAL A 15 8.29 -2.07 7.68
C VAL A 15 8.28 -0.57 7.38
N HIS A 16 7.36 -0.10 6.52
CA HIS A 16 7.24 1.32 6.22
C HIS A 16 6.82 2.18 7.42
N MET A 17 5.93 1.67 8.27
CA MET A 17 5.44 2.39 9.45
C MET A 17 6.48 2.43 10.58
N GLU A 18 7.28 1.39 10.74
CA GLU A 18 8.43 1.36 11.65
C GLU A 18 9.54 2.31 11.18
N ALA A 19 9.87 2.31 9.89
CA ALA A 19 10.83 3.25 9.31
C ALA A 19 10.41 4.72 9.51
N LYS A 20 9.10 4.99 9.61
CA LYS A 20 8.54 6.31 9.91
C LYS A 20 8.41 6.61 11.42
N GLY A 21 8.86 5.68 12.28
CA GLY A 21 8.80 5.80 13.74
C GLY A 21 7.38 5.84 14.30
N ALA A 22 6.41 5.29 13.58
CA ALA A 22 4.98 5.36 13.90
C ALA A 22 4.39 4.01 14.31
N ALA A 23 5.16 2.93 14.25
CA ALA A 23 4.72 1.60 14.63
C ALA A 23 5.77 0.78 15.37
N VAL A 24 5.29 -0.29 16.01
CA VAL A 24 6.06 -1.42 16.52
C VAL A 24 5.42 -2.68 15.95
N THR A 25 6.25 -3.59 15.43
CA THR A 25 5.82 -4.90 14.93
C THR A 25 6.07 -5.99 15.96
N VAL A 26 5.10 -6.89 16.14
CA VAL A 26 5.27 -8.12 16.92
C VAL A 26 4.99 -9.31 16.00
N SER A 27 5.97 -10.22 15.90
CA SER A 27 5.85 -11.39 15.04
C SER A 27 4.90 -12.42 15.65
N LEU A 28 3.86 -12.80 14.90
CA LEU A 28 2.84 -13.75 15.33
C LEU A 28 3.43 -15.09 15.80
N ASN A 29 4.47 -15.57 15.12
CA ASN A 29 5.05 -16.90 15.33
C ASN A 29 5.87 -17.03 16.63
N VAL A 30 6.31 -15.91 17.20
CA VAL A 30 7.22 -15.89 18.36
C VAL A 30 6.73 -14.98 19.49
N MET A 31 5.49 -14.46 19.39
CA MET A 31 4.90 -13.58 20.38
C MET A 31 4.62 -14.32 21.69
N THR A 32 4.85 -13.64 22.82
CA THR A 32 4.42 -14.05 24.16
C THR A 32 3.51 -12.99 24.76
N ALA A 33 2.86 -13.31 25.88
CA ALA A 33 2.08 -12.31 26.62
C ALA A 33 2.96 -11.15 27.11
N GLU A 34 4.21 -11.41 27.53
CA GLU A 34 5.13 -10.34 27.92
C GLU A 34 5.54 -9.48 26.73
N SER A 35 5.94 -10.07 25.61
CA SER A 35 6.39 -9.28 24.45
C SER A 35 5.28 -8.40 23.89
N LEU A 36 4.03 -8.89 23.90
CA LEU A 36 2.87 -8.10 23.52
C LEU A 36 2.62 -6.94 24.51
N ARG A 37 2.63 -7.22 25.82
CA ARG A 37 2.47 -6.20 26.86
C ARG A 37 3.54 -5.11 26.75
N ASP A 38 4.78 -5.50 26.54
CA ASP A 38 5.92 -4.58 26.46
C ASP A 38 5.84 -3.72 25.19
N ALA A 39 5.40 -4.29 24.06
CA ALA A 39 5.14 -3.54 22.84
C ALA A 39 3.98 -2.54 23.01
N VAL A 40 2.89 -2.92 23.69
CA VAL A 40 1.80 -1.99 24.05
C VAL A 40 2.34 -0.85 24.91
N ASN A 41 3.05 -1.16 25.99
CA ASN A 41 3.65 -0.17 26.89
C ASN A 41 4.59 0.79 26.14
N THR A 42 5.37 0.28 25.20
CA THR A 42 6.25 1.09 24.36
C THR A 42 5.46 2.11 23.54
N VAL A 43 4.42 1.68 22.83
CA VAL A 43 3.62 2.54 21.95
C VAL A 43 2.82 3.60 22.72
N ILE A 44 2.29 3.26 23.90
CA ILE A 44 1.45 4.21 24.67
C ILE A 44 2.26 5.20 25.52
N ASN A 45 3.45 4.81 26.01
CA ASN A 45 4.24 5.65 26.91
C ASN A 45 5.29 6.49 26.17
N ASN A 46 5.79 6.04 25.02
CA ASN A 46 6.70 6.84 24.22
C ASN A 46 5.92 7.79 23.30
N LYS A 47 5.96 9.08 23.64
CA LYS A 47 5.23 10.15 22.92
C LYS A 47 5.60 10.25 21.44
N SER A 48 6.80 9.83 21.05
CA SER A 48 7.27 9.93 19.66
C SER A 48 6.35 9.19 18.69
N TYR A 49 5.77 8.04 19.08
CA TYR A 49 4.85 7.29 18.22
C TYR A 49 3.58 8.08 17.91
N LYS A 50 3.01 8.77 18.92
CA LYS A 50 1.84 9.63 18.73
C LYS A 50 2.20 10.86 17.88
N GLU A 51 3.32 11.50 18.17
CA GLU A 51 3.77 12.68 17.44
C GLU A 51 4.04 12.36 15.97
N ASN A 52 4.72 11.26 15.68
CA ASN A 52 4.95 10.77 14.33
C ASN A 52 3.65 10.39 13.62
N ALA A 53 2.73 9.69 14.29
CA ALA A 53 1.43 9.37 13.72
C ALA A 53 0.61 10.64 13.38
N MET A 54 0.62 11.64 14.26
CA MET A 54 -0.04 12.93 14.01
C MET A 54 0.62 13.71 12.87
N ARG A 55 1.96 13.70 12.79
CA ARG A 55 2.71 14.31 11.70
C ARG A 55 2.36 13.66 10.36
N LEU A 56 2.39 12.33 10.29
CA LEU A 56 2.02 11.57 9.09
C LEU A 56 0.56 11.81 8.70
N SER A 57 -0.34 11.88 9.68
CA SER A 57 -1.75 12.21 9.45
C SER A 57 -1.90 13.58 8.80
N ARG A 58 -1.24 14.63 9.31
CA ARG A 58 -1.28 15.97 8.70
C ARG A 58 -0.82 15.95 7.25
N ILE A 59 0.32 15.29 6.97
CA ILE A 59 0.85 15.16 5.60
C ILE A 59 -0.14 14.41 4.70
N HIS A 60 -0.78 13.34 5.20
CA HIS A 60 -1.73 12.56 4.41
C HIS A 60 -3.02 13.35 4.06
N HIS A 61 -3.45 14.22 4.96
CA HIS A 61 -4.62 15.08 4.75
C HIS A 61 -4.28 16.38 4.00
N ASP A 62 -3.00 16.74 3.90
CA ASP A 62 -2.52 17.89 3.13
C ASP A 62 -2.50 17.55 1.63
N ARG A 63 -3.70 17.58 1.05
CA ARG A 63 -3.93 17.29 -0.37
C ARG A 63 -4.88 18.34 -0.97
N PRO A 64 -4.75 18.67 -2.27
CA PRO A 64 -5.53 19.74 -2.90
C PRO A 64 -7.02 19.42 -3.07
N MET A 65 -7.41 18.14 -3.00
CA MET A 65 -8.79 17.69 -3.18
C MET A 65 -9.12 16.60 -2.16
N SER A 66 -10.37 16.58 -1.67
CA SER A 66 -10.80 15.52 -0.76
C SER A 66 -10.82 14.16 -1.48
N PRO A 67 -10.58 13.03 -0.79
CA PRO A 67 -10.62 11.71 -1.43
C PRO A 67 -11.97 11.41 -2.10
N ARG A 68 -13.07 11.96 -1.55
CA ARG A 68 -14.41 11.83 -2.10
C ARG A 68 -14.53 12.56 -3.44
N ASP A 69 -14.10 13.82 -3.48
CA ASP A 69 -14.20 14.63 -4.70
C ASP A 69 -13.24 14.11 -5.78
N GLU A 70 -12.08 13.60 -5.37
CA GLU A 70 -11.12 12.93 -6.27
C GLU A 70 -11.74 11.67 -6.90
N ALA A 71 -12.44 10.86 -6.11
CA ALA A 71 -13.17 9.70 -6.64
C ALA A 71 -14.27 10.10 -7.63
N VAL A 72 -15.06 11.13 -7.31
CA VAL A 72 -16.08 11.68 -8.22
C VAL A 72 -15.44 12.15 -9.52
N PHE A 73 -14.34 12.89 -9.42
CA PHE A 73 -13.59 13.36 -10.59
C PHE A 73 -13.20 12.20 -11.52
N TRP A 74 -12.62 11.12 -10.97
CA TRP A 74 -12.17 9.97 -11.78
C TRP A 74 -13.32 9.18 -12.40
N ILE A 75 -14.45 9.06 -11.69
CA ILE A 75 -15.67 8.45 -12.23
C ILE A 75 -16.15 9.25 -13.45
N GLU A 76 -16.32 10.57 -13.28
CA GLU A 76 -16.79 11.42 -14.36
C GLU A 76 -15.77 11.51 -15.51
N PHE A 77 -14.47 11.58 -15.20
CA PHE A 77 -13.40 11.57 -16.20
C PHE A 77 -13.49 10.33 -17.08
N THR A 78 -13.71 9.16 -16.47
CA THR A 78 -13.87 7.91 -17.19
C THR A 78 -15.09 7.94 -18.11
N MET A 79 -16.23 8.44 -17.61
CA MET A 79 -17.46 8.59 -18.40
C MET A 79 -17.28 9.55 -19.58
N ARG A 80 -16.74 10.76 -19.33
CA ARG A 80 -16.47 11.79 -20.35
C ARG A 80 -15.54 11.27 -21.46
N ASN A 81 -14.58 10.43 -21.10
CA ASN A 81 -13.61 9.84 -22.03
C ASN A 81 -14.01 8.44 -22.54
N LYS A 82 -15.30 8.10 -22.49
CA LYS A 82 -15.87 6.85 -23.06
C LYS A 82 -15.12 5.59 -22.58
N GLY A 83 -14.83 5.53 -21.28
CA GLY A 83 -14.11 4.43 -20.63
C GLY A 83 -12.59 4.61 -20.57
N ALA A 84 -12.06 5.79 -20.93
CA ALA A 84 -10.66 6.16 -20.82
C ALA A 84 -9.69 5.09 -21.36
N LYS A 85 -9.95 4.59 -22.58
CA LYS A 85 -9.19 3.47 -23.18
C LYS A 85 -7.67 3.68 -23.18
N HIS A 86 -7.22 4.92 -23.29
CA HIS A 86 -5.81 5.31 -23.27
C HIS A 86 -5.12 5.12 -21.89
N LEU A 87 -5.87 4.96 -20.80
CA LEU A 87 -5.35 4.64 -19.46
C LEU A 87 -5.44 3.15 -19.12
N ARG A 88 -6.16 2.35 -19.92
CA ARG A 88 -6.25 0.91 -19.69
C ARG A 88 -4.95 0.26 -20.09
N VAL A 89 -4.49 -0.70 -19.27
CA VAL A 89 -3.29 -1.49 -19.60
C VAL A 89 -3.56 -2.27 -20.88
N GLN A 90 -2.74 -2.04 -21.92
CA GLN A 90 -2.89 -2.64 -23.24
C GLN A 90 -2.81 -4.19 -23.20
N ALA A 91 -2.16 -4.74 -22.18
CA ALA A 91 -2.05 -6.18 -21.94
C ALA A 91 -3.39 -6.93 -21.95
N HIS A 92 -4.49 -6.28 -21.57
CA HIS A 92 -5.82 -6.91 -21.57
C HIS A 92 -6.39 -7.18 -22.96
N GLU A 93 -5.82 -6.57 -24.01
CA GLU A 93 -6.25 -6.71 -25.39
C GLU A 93 -5.29 -7.61 -26.19
N LEU A 94 -4.21 -8.11 -25.56
CA LEU A 94 -3.24 -9.01 -26.18
C LEU A 94 -3.71 -10.46 -26.12
N THR A 95 -3.39 -11.23 -27.16
CA THR A 95 -3.52 -12.69 -27.07
C THR A 95 -2.50 -13.25 -26.07
N TRP A 96 -2.77 -14.42 -25.50
CA TRP A 96 -1.91 -15.01 -24.47
C TRP A 96 -0.45 -15.16 -24.93
N TYR A 97 -0.21 -15.48 -26.21
CA TYR A 97 1.14 -15.65 -26.74
C TYR A 97 1.87 -14.33 -26.99
N GLN A 98 1.15 -13.25 -27.34
CA GLN A 98 1.69 -11.89 -27.42
C GLN A 98 2.03 -11.36 -26.01
N TYR A 99 1.14 -11.59 -25.04
CA TYR A 99 1.37 -11.20 -23.66
C TYR A 99 2.64 -11.84 -23.08
N HIS A 100 2.89 -13.11 -23.40
CA HIS A 100 4.12 -13.82 -22.99
C HIS A 100 5.28 -13.69 -23.99
N SER A 101 5.16 -12.84 -25.01
CA SER A 101 6.20 -12.56 -26.02
C SER A 101 6.78 -13.80 -26.71
N LEU A 102 5.96 -14.83 -26.96
CA LEU A 102 6.42 -16.09 -27.55
C LEU A 102 6.92 -15.93 -28.99
N ASP A 103 6.34 -14.98 -29.72
CA ASP A 103 6.77 -14.58 -31.07
C ASP A 103 8.19 -14.00 -31.07
N VAL A 104 8.49 -13.10 -30.14
CA VAL A 104 9.82 -12.51 -29.97
C VAL A 104 10.85 -13.55 -29.54
N LEU A 105 10.49 -14.41 -28.57
CA LEU A 105 11.37 -15.48 -28.12
C LEU A 105 11.69 -16.46 -29.26
N THR A 106 10.67 -16.83 -30.03
CA THR A 106 10.85 -17.72 -31.20
C THR A 106 11.79 -17.09 -32.22
N PHE A 107 11.62 -15.79 -32.53
CA PHE A 107 12.49 -15.07 -33.45
C PHE A 107 13.95 -15.00 -32.97
N LEU A 108 14.19 -14.76 -31.67
CA LEU A 108 15.54 -14.67 -31.11
C LEU A 108 16.22 -16.04 -30.92
N SER A 109 15.44 -17.12 -30.82
CA SER A 109 15.95 -18.49 -30.67
C SER A 109 16.29 -19.17 -32.00
N LEU A 110 15.94 -18.55 -33.13
CA LEU A 110 16.21 -19.01 -34.49
C LEU A 110 17.54 -18.41 -35.00
#